data_AF-A0A103YIE6-F1
#
_entry.id   AF-A0A103YIE6-F1
#
_cell.length_a   1.000
_cell.length_b   1.000
_cell.length_c   1.000
_cell.angle_alpha   90.00
_cell.angle_beta   90.00
_cell.angle_gamma   90.00
#
_symmetry.space_group_name_H-M   'P 1'
#
loop_
_entity.id
_entity.type
_entity.pdbx_description
1 polymer ?
#
loop_
_entity_poly.entity_id
_entity_poly.type
_entity_poly.pdbx_seq_one_letter_code
_entity_poly.pdbx_strand_id
1 'polypeptide(L)'
;MAIRAYITTLISSIQAAENTQEKGNGLSFRRKMVTESNGRGGEGRRTLLLSAMAAATQVNDSKTELLQKYLKKSEENKTKNDKERLDSYYKRNYKDYFGLEEGTLRQKKELTETEKSILDWLQANK
;
A
#
# COMPACT_ATOMS: atom_id res chain seq x y z
N MET A 1 14.39 39.32 10.95
CA MET A 1 13.76 38.58 12.06
C MET A 1 12.73 37.55 11.60
N ALA A 2 11.84 37.85 10.63
CA ALA A 2 10.77 36.93 10.20
C ALA A 2 11.26 35.63 9.51
N ILE A 3 12.34 35.69 8.74
CA ILE A 3 12.84 34.53 7.96
C ILE A 3 13.36 33.42 8.88
N ARG A 4 14.04 33.78 9.99
CA ARG A 4 14.53 32.79 10.96
C ARG A 4 13.39 32.07 11.67
N ALA A 5 12.31 32.79 12.01
CA ALA A 5 11.12 32.21 12.62
C ALA A 5 10.40 31.22 11.68
N TYR A 6 10.32 31.55 10.38
CA TYR A 6 9.73 30.67 9.37
C TYR A 6 10.56 29.41 9.14
N ILE A 7 11.88 29.52 9.13
CA ILE A 7 12.77 28.35 8.96
C ILE A 7 12.65 27.42 10.18
N THR A 8 12.60 27.95 11.40
CA THR A 8 12.47 27.13 12.61
C THR A 8 11.12 26.40 12.70
N THR A 9 10.02 27.01 12.24
CA THR A 9 8.69 26.37 12.23
C THR A 9 8.58 25.29 11.13
N LEU A 10 9.26 25.47 10.01
CA LEU A 10 9.33 24.46 8.95
C LEU A 10 10.14 23.24 9.39
N ILE A 11 11.30 23.45 10.03
CA ILE A 11 12.14 22.35 10.51
C ILE A 11 11.43 21.52 11.59
N SER A 12 10.74 22.17 12.53
CA SER A 12 10.01 21.49 13.59
C SER A 12 8.79 20.69 13.09
N SER A 13 8.10 21.15 12.05
CA SER A 13 7.00 20.39 11.45
C SER A 13 7.46 19.18 10.62
N ILE A 14 8.63 19.28 9.96
CA ILE A 14 9.24 18.15 9.23
C ILE A 14 9.73 17.06 10.19
N GLN A 15 10.38 17.44 11.29
CA GLN A 15 10.86 16.48 12.29
C GLN A 15 9.72 15.77 13.04
N ALA A 16 8.57 16.45 13.20
CA ALA A 16 7.35 15.84 13.71
C ALA A 16 6.75 14.81 12.73
N ALA A 17 6.87 15.02 11.42
CA ALA A 17 6.40 14.07 10.40
C ALA A 17 7.28 12.80 10.32
N GLU A 18 8.60 12.92 10.40
CA GLU A 18 9.54 11.79 10.32
C GLU A 18 9.40 10.81 11.49
N ASN A 19 9.15 11.31 12.71
CA ASN A 19 8.93 10.47 13.89
C ASN A 19 7.62 9.64 13.83
N THR A 20 6.76 9.89 12.84
CA THR A 20 5.51 9.12 12.62
C THR A 20 5.73 7.93 11.69
N GLN A 21 6.90 7.82 11.03
CA GLN A 21 7.18 6.82 9.99
C GLN A 21 7.89 5.53 10.48
N GLU A 22 8.26 5.43 11.77
CA GLU A 22 8.99 4.26 12.30
C GLU A 22 8.12 3.09 12.81
N LYS A 23 6.78 3.13 12.72
CA LYS A 23 5.94 1.97 13.10
C LYS A 23 5.27 1.30 11.92
N GLY A 24 5.90 0.24 11.42
CA GLY A 24 5.14 -0.95 11.00
C GLY A 24 5.37 -1.46 9.58
N ASN A 25 6.56 -2.01 9.36
CA ASN A 25 6.92 -3.08 8.41
C ASN A 25 5.78 -3.89 7.75
N GLY A 26 5.98 -4.18 6.45
CA GLY A 26 5.71 -5.52 5.91
C GLY A 26 5.04 -5.56 4.54
N LEU A 27 5.81 -5.46 3.45
CA LEU A 27 5.39 -5.94 2.12
C LEU A 27 6.57 -6.57 1.37
N SER A 28 6.81 -7.84 1.70
CA SER A 28 7.62 -8.76 0.91
C SER A 28 6.92 -9.03 -0.43
N PHE A 29 7.30 -8.28 -1.48
CA PHE A 29 6.98 -8.64 -2.86
C PHE A 29 7.83 -9.84 -3.28
N ARG A 30 7.28 -11.07 -3.15
CA ARG A 30 7.80 -12.25 -3.88
C ARG A 30 7.67 -11.99 -5.38
N ARG A 31 8.79 -11.67 -6.04
CA ARG A 31 8.91 -11.79 -7.50
C ARG A 31 9.26 -13.24 -7.84
N LYS A 32 8.53 -13.84 -8.79
CA LYS A 32 8.94 -15.06 -9.48
C LYS A 32 10.31 -14.82 -10.12
N MET A 33 11.28 -15.68 -9.82
CA MET A 33 12.60 -15.67 -10.44
C MET A 33 12.47 -16.26 -11.85
N VAL A 34 12.87 -15.48 -12.86
CA VAL A 34 13.31 -16.02 -14.16
C VAL A 34 14.82 -16.20 -14.02
N THR A 35 15.27 -17.42 -14.26
CA THR A 35 16.67 -17.81 -14.20
C THR A 35 17.39 -17.24 -15.43
N GLU A 36 18.23 -16.23 -15.24
CA GLU A 36 19.30 -15.90 -16.18
C GLU A 36 20.58 -15.63 -15.39
N SER A 37 21.58 -16.46 -15.68
CA SER A 37 22.93 -16.42 -15.15
C SER A 37 23.73 -15.27 -15.76
N ASN A 38 24.18 -14.32 -14.94
CA ASN A 38 25.60 -13.95 -14.82
C ASN A 38 25.82 -12.70 -13.95
N GLY A 39 26.69 -12.85 -12.96
CA GLY A 39 27.78 -11.91 -12.67
C GLY A 39 27.47 -10.48 -12.22
N ARG A 40 27.70 -10.24 -10.93
CA ARG A 40 28.30 -9.03 -10.30
C ARG A 40 27.46 -7.73 -10.24
N GLY A 41 27.38 -7.18 -9.03
CA GLY A 41 27.15 -5.75 -8.79
C GLY A 41 25.75 -5.40 -8.30
N GLY A 42 25.51 -5.59 -7.01
CA GLY A 42 24.32 -5.09 -6.33
C GLY A 42 24.48 -3.61 -6.00
N GLU A 43 23.94 -2.72 -6.84
CA GLU A 43 23.72 -1.29 -6.58
C GLU A 43 23.15 -0.70 -7.87
N GLY A 44 21.86 -0.35 -7.94
CA GLY A 44 21.39 0.30 -9.18
C GLY A 44 19.91 0.39 -9.47
N ARG A 45 19.00 0.10 -8.52
CA ARG A 45 17.56 0.17 -8.82
C ARG A 45 16.71 0.96 -7.83
N ARG A 46 17.32 1.83 -7.02
CA ARG A 46 16.58 2.62 -6.01
C ARG A 46 16.94 4.12 -5.97
N THR A 47 17.66 4.65 -6.95
CA THR A 47 18.21 6.01 -6.91
C THR A 47 17.66 6.97 -7.97
N LEU A 48 16.62 6.60 -8.72
CA LEU A 48 16.12 7.42 -9.84
C LEU A 48 14.80 8.16 -9.60
N LEU A 49 14.26 8.16 -8.38
CA LEU A 49 13.00 8.88 -8.09
C LEU A 49 13.21 10.26 -7.44
N LEU A 50 14.43 10.58 -6.98
CA LEU A 50 14.70 11.85 -6.29
C LEU A 50 15.16 12.99 -7.22
N SER A 51 15.56 12.67 -8.46
CA SER A 51 16.06 13.65 -9.44
C SER A 51 14.97 14.36 -10.25
N ALA A 52 13.70 13.97 -10.11
CA ALA A 52 12.59 14.56 -10.88
C ALA A 52 12.11 15.92 -10.35
N MET A 53 12.45 16.31 -9.11
CA MET A 53 11.98 17.59 -8.55
C MET A 53 12.76 18.80 -9.08
N ALA A 54 14.02 18.63 -9.51
CA ALA A 54 14.86 19.73 -10.00
C ALA A 54 14.55 20.15 -11.45
N ALA A 55 13.85 19.32 -12.23
CA ALA A 55 13.51 19.58 -13.64
C ALA A 55 12.06 20.05 -13.85
N ALA A 56 11.26 20.18 -12.79
CA ALA A 56 9.86 20.57 -12.88
C ALA A 56 9.63 22.07 -13.17
N THR A 57 10.68 22.88 -13.24
CA THR A 57 10.57 24.34 -13.44
C THR A 57 10.25 24.74 -14.89
N GLN A 58 10.25 23.81 -15.85
CA GLN A 58 9.87 24.08 -17.25
C GLN A 58 8.99 22.95 -17.85
N VAL A 59 8.01 22.47 -17.10
CA VAL A 59 7.00 21.55 -17.64
C VAL A 59 5.76 22.36 -17.98
N ASN A 60 5.48 22.52 -19.27
CA ASN A 60 4.28 23.12 -19.86
C ASN A 60 3.02 22.90 -18.97
N ASP A 61 2.30 23.99 -18.68
CA ASP A 61 1.15 24.06 -17.76
C ASP A 61 0.11 22.94 -17.95
N SER A 62 -0.12 22.49 -19.19
CA SER A 62 -1.07 21.40 -19.48
C SER A 62 -0.68 20.04 -18.86
N LYS A 63 0.62 19.72 -18.77
CA LYS A 63 1.06 18.46 -18.15
C LYS A 63 0.98 18.54 -16.62
N THR A 64 1.25 19.71 -16.06
CA THR A 64 1.15 19.93 -14.61
C THR A 64 -0.33 19.93 -14.17
N GLU A 65 -1.24 20.48 -14.97
CA GLU A 65 -2.69 20.40 -14.76
C GLU A 65 -3.20 18.95 -14.75
N LEU A 66 -2.76 18.12 -15.70
CA LEU A 66 -3.14 16.71 -15.73
C LEU A 66 -2.67 15.96 -14.47
N LEU A 67 -1.43 16.22 -14.04
CA LEU A 67 -0.88 15.63 -12.81
C LEU A 67 -1.66 16.08 -11.56
N GLN A 68 -1.99 17.38 -11.46
CA GLN A 68 -2.80 17.90 -10.37
C GLN A 68 -4.19 17.26 -10.32
N LYS A 69 -4.82 17.03 -11.48
CA LYS A 69 -6.11 16.32 -11.56
C LYS A 69 -6.02 14.90 -11.02
N TYR A 70 -4.95 14.16 -11.35
CA TYR A 70 -4.75 12.80 -10.83
C TYR A 70 -4.43 12.78 -9.35
N LEU A 71 -3.60 13.70 -8.86
CA LEU A 71 -3.31 13.84 -7.43
C LEU A 71 -4.59 14.11 -6.63
N LYS A 72 -5.39 15.09 -7.06
CA LYS A 72 -6.68 15.39 -6.45
C LYS A 72 -7.61 14.16 -6.43
N LYS A 73 -7.71 13.44 -7.56
CA LYS A 73 -8.51 12.20 -7.63
C LYS A 73 -8.01 11.13 -6.67
N SER A 74 -6.69 10.98 -6.51
CA SER A 74 -6.08 10.02 -5.59
C SER A 74 -6.34 10.37 -4.13
N GLU A 75 -6.30 11.66 -3.77
CA GLU A 75 -6.62 12.15 -2.42
C GLU A 75 -8.10 11.94 -2.09
N GLU A 76 -9.00 12.35 -2.98
CA GLU A 76 -10.46 12.20 -2.80
C GLU A 76 -10.89 10.74 -2.65
N ASN A 77 -10.24 9.82 -3.38
CA ASN A 77 -10.59 8.39 -3.37
C ASN A 77 -9.72 7.55 -2.43
N LYS A 78 -8.79 8.16 -1.68
CA LYS A 78 -7.81 7.41 -0.87
C LYS A 78 -8.49 6.39 0.04
N THR A 79 -9.48 6.83 0.81
CA THR A 79 -10.21 5.98 1.77
C THR A 79 -10.92 4.81 1.09
N LYS A 80 -11.52 5.04 -0.07
CA LYS A 80 -12.19 4.00 -0.87
C LYS A 80 -11.16 2.99 -1.41
N ASN A 81 -10.10 3.50 -2.02
CA ASN A 81 -9.03 2.67 -2.59
C ASN A 81 -8.33 1.84 -1.50
N ASP A 82 -8.06 2.42 -0.33
CA ASP A 82 -7.42 1.72 0.78
C ASP A 82 -8.34 0.61 1.33
N LYS A 83 -9.64 0.88 1.45
CA LYS A 83 -10.63 -0.13 1.83
C LYS A 83 -10.68 -1.28 0.83
N GLU A 84 -10.79 -0.99 -0.47
CA GLU A 84 -10.83 -2.02 -1.52
C GLU A 84 -9.53 -2.84 -1.56
N ARG A 85 -8.38 -2.20 -1.33
CA ARG A 85 -7.08 -2.88 -1.24
C ARG A 85 -7.01 -3.84 -0.05
N LEU A 86 -7.49 -3.42 1.12
CA LEU A 86 -7.53 -4.27 2.31
C LEU A 86 -8.52 -5.42 2.17
N ASP A 87 -9.71 -5.15 1.66
CA ASP A 87 -10.73 -6.18 1.42
C ASP A 87 -10.22 -7.23 0.44
N SER A 88 -9.63 -6.80 -0.68
CA SER A 88 -9.01 -7.70 -1.66
C SER A 88 -7.86 -8.51 -1.05
N TYR A 89 -7.05 -7.89 -0.17
CA TYR A 89 -5.97 -8.57 0.51
C TYR A 89 -6.50 -9.68 1.41
N TYR A 90 -7.47 -9.39 2.27
CA TYR A 90 -8.03 -10.40 3.16
C TYR A 90 -8.80 -11.49 2.42
N LYS A 91 -9.56 -11.11 1.39
CA LYS A 91 -10.24 -12.07 0.52
C LYS A 91 -9.25 -13.06 -0.08
N ARG A 92 -8.18 -12.58 -0.73
CA ARG A 92 -7.19 -13.47 -1.35
C ARG A 92 -6.42 -14.31 -0.34
N ASN A 93 -6.05 -13.75 0.79
CA ASN A 93 -5.20 -14.46 1.75
C ASN A 93 -5.98 -15.48 2.57
N TYR A 94 -7.21 -15.17 3.00
CA TYR A 94 -7.98 -16.03 3.90
C TYR A 94 -8.95 -16.98 3.19
N LYS A 95 -9.28 -16.74 1.91
CA LYS A 95 -10.17 -17.62 1.16
C LYS A 95 -9.69 -19.06 1.12
N ASP A 96 -8.40 -19.28 0.87
CA ASP A 96 -7.86 -20.64 0.77
C ASP A 96 -7.79 -21.33 2.14
N TYR A 97 -7.43 -20.60 3.20
CA TYR A 97 -7.41 -21.13 4.57
C TYR A 97 -8.81 -21.54 5.03
N PHE A 98 -9.79 -20.66 4.90
CA PHE A 98 -11.16 -20.98 5.27
C PHE A 98 -11.77 -22.03 4.34
N GLY A 99 -11.39 -22.04 3.06
CA GLY A 99 -11.82 -23.08 2.11
C GLY A 99 -11.35 -24.48 2.49
N LEU A 100 -10.15 -24.61 3.09
CA LEU A 100 -9.68 -25.88 3.65
C LEU A 100 -10.55 -26.33 4.84
N GLU A 101 -10.91 -25.40 5.71
CA GLU A 101 -11.75 -25.68 6.89
C GLU A 101 -13.22 -25.93 6.51
N GLU A 102 -13.70 -25.37 5.39
CA GLU A 102 -15.10 -25.47 4.92
C GLU A 102 -15.62 -26.91 4.91
N GLY A 103 -14.80 -27.86 4.43
CA GLY A 103 -15.18 -29.27 4.35
C GLY A 103 -15.47 -29.89 5.72
N THR A 104 -14.59 -29.64 6.69
CA THR A 104 -14.72 -30.12 8.07
C THR A 104 -15.90 -29.44 8.78
N LEU A 105 -16.05 -28.13 8.59
CA LEU A 105 -17.12 -27.35 9.20
C LEU A 105 -18.51 -27.78 8.71
N ARG A 106 -18.67 -28.06 7.41
CA ARG A 106 -19.94 -28.52 6.84
C ARG A 106 -20.37 -29.91 7.31
N GLN A 107 -19.44 -30.74 7.77
CA GLN A 107 -19.74 -32.07 8.31
C GLN A 107 -20.09 -32.05 9.80
N LYS A 108 -19.80 -30.93 10.48
CA LYS A 108 -20.06 -30.77 11.90
C LYS A 108 -21.55 -30.53 12.16
N LYS A 109 -22.13 -31.25 13.13
CA LYS A 109 -23.55 -31.12 13.48
C LYS A 109 -23.86 -29.84 14.26
N GLU A 110 -22.92 -29.37 15.06
CA GLU A 110 -23.05 -28.15 15.86
C GLU A 110 -21.90 -27.20 15.54
N LEU A 111 -22.25 -26.06 14.95
CA LEU A 111 -21.31 -25.00 14.58
C LEU A 111 -21.30 -23.92 15.65
N THR A 112 -20.11 -23.51 16.08
CA THR A 112 -19.94 -22.31 16.91
C THR A 112 -20.30 -21.05 16.11
N GLU A 113 -20.53 -19.94 16.81
CA GLU A 113 -20.81 -18.65 16.16
C GLU A 113 -19.70 -18.24 15.18
N THR A 114 -18.44 -18.51 15.52
CA THR A 114 -17.27 -18.25 14.67
C THR A 114 -17.24 -19.15 13.44
N GLU A 115 -17.59 -20.42 13.57
CA GLU A 115 -17.62 -21.35 12.43
C GLU A 115 -18.74 -20.98 11.45
N LYS A 116 -19.89 -20.50 11.95
CA LYS A 116 -20.96 -19.96 11.12
C LYS A 116 -20.50 -18.71 10.37
N SER A 117 -19.86 -17.77 11.05
CA SER A 117 -19.38 -16.55 10.40
C SER A 117 -18.31 -16.80 9.33
N ILE A 118 -17.47 -17.83 9.51
CA ILE A 118 -16.52 -18.29 8.48
C ILE A 118 -17.27 -18.81 7.25
N LEU A 119 -18.29 -19.66 7.43
CA LEU A 119 -19.09 -20.18 6.33
C LEU A 119 -19.85 -19.06 5.58
N ASP A 120 -20.43 -18.12 6.32
CA ASP A 120 -21.12 -16.97 5.74
C ASP A 120 -20.15 -16.08 4.94
N TRP A 121 -18.95 -15.82 5.50
CA TRP A 121 -17.92 -15.06 4.82
C TRP A 121 -17.44 -15.75 3.54
N LEU A 122 -17.23 -17.07 3.58
CA LEU A 122 -16.88 -17.87 2.40
C LEU A 122 -17.96 -17.83 1.34
N GLN A 123 -19.23 -17.89 1.73
CA GLN A 123 -20.35 -17.80 0.80
C GLN A 123 -20.43 -16.43 0.12
N ALA A 124 -20.20 -15.35 0.87
CA ALA A 124 -20.17 -13.99 0.33
C ALA A 124 -18.92 -13.73 -0.55
N ASN A 125 -17.85 -14.51 -0.39
CA ASN A 125 -16.55 -14.29 -1.04
C ASN A 125 -16.10 -15.40 -1.99
N LYS A 126 -17.00 -16.33 -2.34
CA LYS A 126 -16.72 -17.44 -3.24
C LYS A 126 -16.45 -17.00 -4.68
#